data_AF-A0A926TH64-F1
#
_entry.id   AF-A0A926TH64-F1
#
_cell.length_a   1.000
_cell.length_b   1.000
_cell.length_c   1.000
_cell.angle_alpha   90.00
_cell.angle_beta   90.00
_cell.angle_gamma   90.00
#
_symmetry.space_group_name_H-M   'P 1'
#
loop_
_entity.id
_entity.type
_entity.pdbx_description
1 polymer ?
#
loop_
_entity_poly.entity_id
_entity_poly.type
_entity_poly.pdbx_seq_one_letter_code
_entity_poly.pdbx_strand_id
1 'polypeptide(L)'
;MSVTGQLTQVSQLLVQQAKYIPSVIELFWDIASLVHENPGTPRIKNLEGLSAERIKILREILPDPECAMERWTLHDFSELEFWKTQYPNDYEKTKSNINEIIEATRINRGLWLNRAWDILNYIFTGHSSDAELPLLVYEGESIPQINLFWGGNTIIDKDGFGTHYLEATEVREVAEVLSKISQQEIRQRFEQGLITQPDIYHFSWREQNYEWLFEMCISVKEFYADAASQGNAMLINID
;
A
#
# COMPACT_ATOMS: atom_id res chain seq x y z
N MET A 1 5.78 -6.84 19.59
CA MET A 1 5.69 -6.80 18.12
C MET A 1 6.32 -5.49 17.69
N SER A 2 7.14 -5.46 16.64
CA SER A 2 7.69 -4.18 16.14
C SER A 2 6.82 -3.67 15.02
N VAL A 3 6.40 -2.41 15.11
CA VAL A 3 5.54 -1.75 14.12
C VAL A 3 6.35 -1.43 12.88
N THR A 4 5.87 -1.82 11.71
CA THR A 4 6.48 -1.57 10.41
C THR A 4 5.57 -0.79 9.49
N GLY A 5 6.16 -0.07 8.54
CA GLY A 5 5.43 0.64 7.51
C GLY A 5 5.71 0.08 6.12
N GLN A 6 4.69 0.08 5.28
CA GLN A 6 4.77 -0.33 3.89
C GLN A 6 3.90 0.57 3.02
N LEU A 7 4.43 0.97 1.86
CA LEU A 7 3.67 1.61 0.80
C LEU A 7 3.48 0.61 -0.33
N THR A 8 2.28 0.51 -0.90
CA THR A 8 2.00 -0.42 -2.00
C THR A 8 1.17 0.24 -3.10
N GLN A 9 1.74 0.26 -4.30
CA GLN A 9 1.02 0.72 -5.48
C GLN A 9 -0.06 -0.29 -5.85
N VAL A 10 -1.28 0.21 -6.07
CA VAL A 10 -2.44 -0.61 -6.43
C VAL A 10 -3.28 0.07 -7.51
N SER A 11 -4.18 -0.69 -8.14
CA SER A 11 -5.12 -0.10 -9.09
C SER A 11 -6.14 0.80 -8.37
N GLN A 12 -6.61 1.83 -9.07
CA GLN A 12 -7.70 2.67 -8.57
C GLN A 12 -8.97 1.84 -8.27
N LEU A 13 -9.22 0.79 -9.07
CA LEU A 13 -10.34 -0.12 -8.85
C LEU A 13 -10.25 -0.78 -7.47
N LEU A 14 -9.07 -1.29 -7.08
CA LEU A 14 -8.92 -1.96 -5.77
C LEU A 14 -9.32 -1.03 -4.64
N VAL A 15 -8.81 0.21 -4.66
CA VAL A 15 -9.18 1.24 -3.67
C VAL A 15 -10.67 1.54 -3.70
N GLN A 16 -11.28 1.66 -4.89
CA GLN A 16 -12.72 1.87 -5.01
C GLN A 16 -13.54 0.71 -4.42
N GLN A 17 -13.12 -0.53 -4.61
CA GLN A 17 -13.78 -1.69 -3.99
C GLN A 17 -13.60 -1.69 -2.47
N ALA A 18 -12.36 -1.46 -2.00
CA ALA A 18 -12.01 -1.46 -0.58
C ALA A 18 -12.78 -0.42 0.25
N LYS A 19 -13.12 0.74 -0.34
CA LYS A 19 -13.97 1.77 0.31
C LYS A 19 -15.32 1.25 0.76
N TYR A 20 -15.93 0.36 -0.03
CA TYR A 20 -17.27 -0.17 0.24
C TYR A 20 -17.23 -1.54 0.89
N ILE A 21 -16.14 -2.28 0.67
CA ILE A 21 -15.97 -3.67 1.05
C ILE A 21 -14.54 -3.86 1.58
N PRO A 22 -14.26 -3.48 2.85
CA PRO A 22 -12.91 -3.51 3.40
C PRO A 22 -12.24 -4.89 3.36
N SER A 23 -13.02 -5.98 3.42
CA SER A 23 -12.53 -7.37 3.31
C SER A 23 -11.85 -7.68 1.98
N VAL A 24 -12.02 -6.83 0.95
CA VAL A 24 -11.26 -6.94 -0.32
C VAL A 24 -9.77 -6.71 -0.11
N ILE A 25 -9.37 -5.88 0.87
CA ILE A 25 -7.96 -5.67 1.21
C ILE A 25 -7.35 -6.93 1.83
N GLU A 26 -8.10 -7.66 2.65
CA GLU A 26 -7.65 -8.95 3.20
C GLU A 26 -7.38 -9.94 2.07
N LEU A 27 -8.35 -10.13 1.16
CA LEU A 27 -8.16 -10.98 -0.02
C LEU A 27 -6.95 -10.56 -0.86
N PHE A 28 -6.75 -9.26 -1.07
CA PHE A 28 -5.61 -8.75 -1.81
C PHE A 28 -4.28 -9.13 -1.14
N TRP A 29 -4.16 -8.94 0.18
CA TRP A 29 -2.93 -9.25 0.91
C TRP A 29 -2.66 -10.74 1.02
N ASP A 30 -3.69 -11.55 1.24
CA ASP A 30 -3.57 -13.01 1.33
C ASP A 30 -3.05 -13.61 0.01
N ILE A 31 -3.47 -13.04 -1.12
CA ILE A 31 -2.96 -13.45 -2.44
C ILE A 31 -1.58 -12.85 -2.72
N ALA A 32 -1.37 -11.56 -2.42
CA ALA A 32 -0.11 -10.87 -2.70
C ALA A 32 1.08 -11.45 -1.93
N SER A 33 0.87 -11.85 -0.67
CA SER A 33 1.92 -12.41 0.21
C SER A 33 2.59 -13.63 -0.43
N LEU A 34 1.80 -14.58 -0.95
CA LEU A 34 2.36 -15.78 -1.58
C LEU A 34 3.10 -15.47 -2.89
N VAL A 35 2.59 -14.57 -3.71
CA VAL A 35 3.22 -14.22 -4.99
C VAL A 35 4.64 -13.66 -4.75
N HIS A 36 4.81 -12.83 -3.72
CA HIS A 36 6.12 -12.27 -3.36
C HIS A 36 7.04 -13.30 -2.70
N GLU A 37 6.52 -14.14 -1.81
CA GLU A 37 7.31 -15.15 -1.10
C GLU A 37 7.73 -16.32 -2.00
N ASN A 38 6.92 -16.66 -3.00
CA ASN A 38 7.13 -17.81 -3.86
C ASN A 38 6.78 -17.53 -5.33
N PRO A 39 7.65 -16.82 -6.07
CA PRO A 39 7.43 -16.53 -7.49
C PRO A 39 7.41 -17.79 -8.38
N GLY A 40 7.86 -18.94 -7.85
CA GLY A 40 7.81 -20.24 -8.50
C GLY A 40 6.50 -21.01 -8.29
N THR A 41 5.50 -20.42 -7.64
CA THR A 41 4.22 -21.09 -7.36
C THR A 41 3.59 -21.59 -8.67
N PRO A 42 3.32 -22.91 -8.79
CA PRO A 42 2.77 -23.47 -10.02
C PRO A 42 1.45 -22.83 -10.40
N ARG A 43 1.37 -22.38 -11.65
CA ARG A 43 0.14 -21.90 -12.25
C ARG A 43 -0.70 -23.06 -12.76
N ILE A 44 -2.00 -22.81 -12.92
CA ILE A 44 -2.96 -23.81 -13.37
C ILE A 44 -2.78 -24.06 -14.86
N LYS A 45 -2.48 -25.30 -15.21
CA LYS A 45 -2.20 -25.71 -16.60
C LYS A 45 -3.43 -26.22 -17.36
N ASN A 46 -4.47 -26.63 -16.64
CA ASN A 46 -5.73 -27.09 -17.20
C ASN A 46 -6.83 -27.07 -16.12
N LEU A 47 -8.09 -27.03 -16.56
CA LEU A 47 -9.25 -27.03 -15.67
C LEU A 47 -9.58 -28.43 -15.13
N GLU A 48 -9.15 -29.51 -15.80
CA GLU A 48 -9.45 -30.90 -15.42
C GLU A 48 -8.89 -31.27 -14.04
N GLY A 49 -7.80 -30.63 -13.63
CA GLY A 49 -7.21 -30.80 -12.29
C GLY A 49 -7.92 -30.05 -11.17
N LEU A 50 -8.95 -29.24 -11.46
CA LEU A 50 -9.68 -28.46 -10.46
C LEU A 50 -10.93 -29.20 -9.96
N SER A 51 -11.30 -28.92 -8.71
CA SER A 51 -12.56 -29.42 -8.15
C SER A 51 -13.76 -28.80 -8.87
N ALA A 52 -14.92 -29.47 -8.81
CA ALA A 52 -16.16 -28.95 -9.39
C ALA A 52 -16.57 -27.58 -8.79
N GLU A 53 -16.29 -27.35 -7.50
CA GLU A 53 -16.58 -26.06 -6.86
C GLU A 53 -15.66 -24.94 -7.37
N ARG A 54 -14.36 -25.22 -7.59
CA ARG A 54 -13.44 -24.23 -8.18
C ARG A 54 -13.83 -23.85 -9.60
N ILE A 55 -14.23 -24.84 -10.40
CA ILE A 55 -14.74 -24.59 -11.76
C ILE A 55 -16.02 -23.76 -11.72
N LYS A 56 -16.90 -24.00 -10.73
CA LYS A 56 -18.10 -23.19 -10.53
C LYS A 56 -17.77 -21.75 -10.15
N ILE A 57 -16.84 -21.54 -9.22
CA ILE A 57 -16.35 -20.19 -8.84
C ILE A 57 -15.79 -19.46 -10.07
N LEU A 58 -14.98 -20.13 -10.91
CA LEU A 58 -14.46 -19.51 -12.13
C LEU A 58 -15.57 -19.02 -13.06
N ARG A 59 -16.63 -19.82 -13.24
CA ARG A 59 -17.77 -19.45 -14.09
C ARG A 59 -18.60 -18.32 -13.51
N GLU A 60 -18.53 -18.07 -12.20
CA GLU A 60 -19.21 -16.96 -11.55
C GLU A 60 -18.46 -15.63 -11.75
N ILE A 61 -17.12 -15.66 -11.83
CA ILE A 61 -16.27 -14.46 -11.80
C ILE A 61 -15.60 -14.15 -13.14
N LEU A 62 -15.45 -15.14 -14.03
CA LEU A 62 -14.86 -14.99 -15.35
C LEU A 62 -15.90 -15.24 -16.45
N PRO A 63 -15.85 -14.47 -17.55
CA PRO A 63 -16.64 -14.77 -18.75
C PRO A 63 -16.20 -16.10 -19.38
N ASP A 64 -14.92 -16.46 -19.23
CA ASP A 64 -14.32 -17.71 -19.68
C ASP A 64 -13.37 -18.25 -18.61
N PRO A 65 -13.65 -19.42 -17.99
CA PRO A 65 -12.77 -20.07 -17.02
C PRO A 65 -11.34 -20.33 -17.52
N GLU A 66 -11.14 -20.51 -18.84
CA GLU A 66 -9.79 -20.72 -19.39
C GLU A 66 -8.89 -19.49 -19.23
N CYS A 67 -9.45 -18.30 -19.02
CA CYS A 67 -8.67 -17.10 -18.73
C CYS A 67 -7.86 -17.17 -17.42
N ALA A 68 -8.19 -18.10 -16.51
CA ALA A 68 -7.39 -18.35 -15.30
C ALA A 68 -6.14 -19.20 -15.56
N MET A 69 -6.10 -19.93 -16.68
CA MET A 69 -5.00 -20.83 -17.00
C MET A 69 -3.70 -20.04 -17.22
N GLU A 70 -2.59 -20.57 -16.72
CA GLU A 70 -1.25 -19.95 -16.77
C GLU A 70 -1.18 -18.54 -16.14
N ARG A 71 -2.23 -18.11 -15.44
CA ARG A 71 -2.30 -16.83 -14.71
C ARG A 71 -2.49 -17.08 -13.24
N TRP A 72 -3.48 -17.91 -12.89
CA TRP A 72 -3.82 -18.18 -11.50
C TRP A 72 -3.11 -19.40 -10.96
N THR A 73 -2.88 -19.37 -9.65
CA THR A 73 -2.31 -20.44 -8.84
C THR A 73 -3.41 -21.15 -8.06
N LEU A 74 -3.11 -22.32 -7.49
CA LEU A 74 -4.04 -22.99 -6.58
C LEU A 74 -4.25 -22.23 -5.26
N HIS A 75 -3.31 -21.33 -4.91
CA HIS A 75 -3.44 -20.47 -3.75
C HIS A 75 -4.53 -19.43 -3.95
N ASP A 76 -4.54 -18.76 -5.12
CA ASP A 76 -5.57 -17.77 -5.45
C ASP A 76 -6.99 -18.35 -5.27
N PHE A 77 -7.18 -19.62 -5.65
CA PHE A 77 -8.43 -20.34 -5.40
C PHE A 77 -8.70 -20.61 -3.93
N SER A 78 -7.68 -21.02 -3.19
CA SER A 78 -7.85 -21.37 -1.78
C SER A 78 -8.22 -20.14 -0.96
N GLU A 79 -7.59 -19.00 -1.24
CA GLU A 79 -7.94 -17.72 -0.64
C GLU A 79 -9.33 -17.24 -1.08
N LEU A 80 -9.68 -17.40 -2.36
CA LEU A 80 -11.01 -17.04 -2.85
C LEU A 80 -12.12 -17.94 -2.26
N GLU A 81 -11.89 -19.24 -2.12
CA GLU A 81 -12.81 -20.19 -1.47
C GLU A 81 -12.99 -19.85 0.01
N PHE A 82 -11.88 -19.56 0.70
CA PHE A 82 -11.89 -19.11 2.08
C PHE A 82 -12.68 -17.80 2.23
N TRP A 83 -12.35 -16.79 1.41
CA TRP A 83 -13.00 -15.49 1.44
C TRP A 83 -14.49 -15.56 1.11
N LYS A 84 -14.90 -16.35 0.11
CA LYS A 84 -16.32 -16.62 -0.20
C LYS A 84 -17.06 -17.25 0.98
N THR A 85 -16.38 -18.11 1.75
CA THR A 85 -16.95 -18.77 2.92
C THR A 85 -17.09 -17.83 4.11
N GLN A 86 -16.06 -17.00 4.37
CA GLN A 86 -16.06 -16.06 5.49
C GLN A 86 -16.95 -14.83 5.22
N TYR A 87 -16.95 -14.33 3.98
CA TYR A 87 -17.58 -13.08 3.58
C TYR A 87 -18.52 -13.26 2.37
N PRO A 88 -19.55 -14.13 2.44
CA PRO A 88 -20.38 -14.46 1.28
C PRO A 88 -21.11 -13.24 0.69
N ASN A 89 -21.54 -12.29 1.52
CA ASN A 89 -22.20 -11.07 1.04
C ASN A 89 -21.24 -10.13 0.30
N ASP A 90 -19.99 -10.06 0.75
CA ASP A 90 -18.96 -9.22 0.13
C ASP A 90 -18.49 -9.85 -1.18
N TYR A 91 -18.35 -11.18 -1.20
CA TYR A 91 -18.13 -11.96 -2.41
C TYR A 91 -19.19 -11.65 -3.47
N GLU A 92 -20.48 -11.72 -3.12
CA GLU A 92 -21.55 -11.48 -4.10
C GLU A 92 -21.54 -10.05 -4.67
N LYS A 93 -21.16 -9.05 -3.86
CA LYS A 93 -21.04 -7.65 -4.32
C LYS A 93 -19.81 -7.40 -5.19
N THR A 94 -18.72 -8.12 -4.94
CA THR A 94 -17.42 -7.90 -5.60
C THR A 94 -17.17 -8.87 -6.75
N LYS A 95 -17.93 -9.96 -6.90
CA LYS A 95 -17.62 -11.08 -7.82
C LYS A 95 -17.25 -10.68 -9.24
N SER A 96 -17.89 -9.64 -9.79
CA SER A 96 -17.60 -9.09 -11.13
C SER A 96 -16.21 -8.45 -11.26
N ASN A 97 -15.62 -8.03 -10.14
CA ASN A 97 -14.32 -7.35 -10.06
C ASN A 97 -13.22 -8.27 -9.50
N ILE A 98 -13.54 -9.49 -9.04
CA ILE A 98 -12.56 -10.38 -8.39
C ILE A 98 -11.38 -10.68 -9.31
N ASN A 99 -11.64 -10.88 -10.60
CA ASN A 99 -10.55 -11.09 -11.56
C ASN A 99 -9.59 -9.90 -11.60
N GLU A 100 -10.11 -8.68 -11.66
CA GLU A 100 -9.29 -7.47 -11.70
C GLU A 100 -8.54 -7.25 -10.37
N ILE A 101 -9.15 -7.60 -9.23
CA ILE A 101 -8.49 -7.59 -7.91
C ILE A 101 -7.32 -8.58 -7.88
N ILE A 102 -7.54 -9.83 -8.30
CA ILE A 102 -6.50 -10.86 -8.33
C ILE A 102 -5.37 -10.44 -9.27
N GLU A 103 -5.69 -9.93 -10.46
CA GLU A 103 -4.65 -9.49 -11.39
C GLU A 103 -3.90 -8.25 -10.87
N ALA A 104 -4.55 -7.37 -10.10
CA ALA A 104 -3.88 -6.26 -9.44
C ALA A 104 -2.82 -6.72 -8.40
N THR A 105 -3.00 -7.87 -7.75
CA THR A 105 -2.00 -8.43 -6.83
C THR A 105 -0.69 -8.79 -7.54
N ARG A 106 -0.73 -9.11 -8.84
CA ARG A 106 0.44 -9.59 -9.60
C ARG A 106 1.35 -8.48 -10.09
N ILE A 107 0.81 -7.28 -10.23
CA ILE A 107 1.52 -6.10 -10.70
C ILE A 107 1.80 -5.11 -9.57
N ASN A 108 1.40 -5.44 -8.34
CA ASN A 108 1.64 -4.57 -7.21
C ASN A 108 3.14 -4.43 -6.97
N ARG A 109 3.54 -3.22 -6.58
CA ARG A 109 4.90 -2.90 -6.15
C ARG A 109 4.81 -2.40 -4.73
N GLY A 110 5.62 -2.95 -3.85
CA GLY A 110 5.73 -2.54 -2.45
C GLY A 110 7.06 -1.85 -2.18
N LEU A 111 7.03 -0.78 -1.38
CA LEU A 111 8.20 -0.19 -0.74
C LEU A 111 8.10 -0.46 0.77
N TRP A 112 8.98 -1.33 1.26
CA TRP A 112 9.09 -1.67 2.67
C TRP A 112 9.90 -0.59 3.39
N LEU A 113 9.26 0.12 4.31
CA LEU A 113 9.90 1.16 5.11
C LEU A 113 10.39 0.64 6.46
N ASN A 114 9.97 -0.56 6.86
CA ASN A 114 10.29 -1.14 8.17
C ASN A 114 9.94 -0.11 9.25
N ARG A 115 10.79 0.15 10.24
CA ARG A 115 10.58 1.15 11.30
C ARG A 115 10.85 2.60 10.87
N ALA A 116 11.13 2.86 9.59
CA ALA A 116 11.43 4.21 9.12
C ALA A 116 10.19 5.09 8.93
N TRP A 117 8.97 4.53 9.02
CA TRP A 117 7.74 5.27 8.75
C TRP A 117 7.59 6.53 9.61
N ASP A 118 7.92 6.46 10.90
CA ASP A 118 7.75 7.60 11.82
C ASP A 118 8.78 8.71 11.57
N ILE A 119 10.06 8.34 11.38
CA ILE A 119 11.09 9.32 11.01
C ILE A 119 10.81 9.95 9.64
N LEU A 120 10.30 9.19 8.67
CA LEU A 120 9.88 9.74 7.39
C LEU A 120 8.70 10.69 7.56
N ASN A 121 7.71 10.36 8.40
CA ASN A 121 6.61 11.26 8.73
C ASN A 121 7.15 12.59 9.27
N TYR A 122 8.07 12.54 10.24
CA TYR A 122 8.70 13.73 10.79
C TYR A 122 9.49 14.51 9.74
N ILE A 123 10.25 13.86 8.87
CA ILE A 123 10.96 14.58 7.81
C ILE A 123 10.02 15.24 6.82
N PHE A 124 8.86 14.67 6.51
CA PHE A 124 7.93 15.25 5.54
C PHE A 124 6.95 16.26 6.15
N THR A 125 6.71 16.21 7.46
CA THR A 125 5.79 17.12 8.15
C THR A 125 6.48 18.14 9.05
N GLY A 126 7.63 17.80 9.64
CA GLY A 126 8.22 18.53 10.76
C GLY A 126 7.56 18.22 12.12
N HIS A 127 6.61 17.28 12.15
CA HIS A 127 5.82 16.90 13.32
C HIS A 127 5.96 15.40 13.62
N SER A 128 5.79 15.02 14.88
CA SER A 128 5.67 13.60 15.27
C SER A 128 4.40 12.98 14.68
N SER A 129 4.35 11.65 14.60
CA SER A 129 3.22 10.92 14.00
C SER A 129 1.89 11.08 14.74
N ASP A 130 1.89 11.55 15.98
CA ASP A 130 0.70 11.83 16.78
C ASP A 130 0.01 13.16 16.40
N ALA A 131 0.63 13.97 15.53
CA ALA A 131 0.01 15.20 15.05
C ALA A 131 -1.14 14.91 14.07
N GLU A 132 -2.32 15.43 14.40
CA GLU A 132 -3.50 15.38 13.53
C GLU A 132 -3.35 16.40 12.38
N LEU A 133 -2.73 15.97 11.28
CA LEU A 133 -2.52 16.77 10.07
C LEU A 133 -3.32 16.21 8.88
N PRO A 134 -3.88 17.05 8.00
CA PRO A 134 -4.39 16.58 6.71
C PRO A 134 -3.24 16.06 5.81
N LEU A 135 -3.58 15.40 4.70
CA LEU A 135 -2.60 14.88 3.73
C LEU A 135 -1.55 15.91 3.30
N LEU A 136 -2.01 17.11 2.95
CA LEU A 136 -1.17 18.23 2.53
C LEU A 136 -1.51 19.46 3.36
N VAL A 137 -0.49 20.06 3.97
CA VAL A 137 -0.60 21.34 4.69
C VAL A 137 0.18 22.40 3.93
N TYR A 138 -0.51 23.44 3.47
CA TYR A 138 0.09 24.58 2.78
C TYR A 138 0.21 25.76 3.75
N GLU A 139 1.44 26.13 4.14
CA GLU A 139 1.71 27.27 5.01
C GLU A 139 2.43 28.39 4.24
N GLY A 140 1.65 29.29 3.63
CA GLY A 140 2.18 30.45 2.92
C GLY A 140 3.05 30.05 1.72
N GLU A 141 4.27 30.59 1.65
CA GLU A 141 5.24 30.33 0.57
C GLU A 141 6.17 29.13 0.86
N SER A 142 6.00 28.44 1.98
CA SER A 142 6.82 27.28 2.33
C SER A 142 6.45 26.04 1.50
N ILE A 143 7.39 25.10 1.36
CA ILE A 143 7.08 23.81 0.74
C ILE A 143 6.04 23.08 1.60
N PRO A 144 4.93 22.61 1.00
CA PRO A 144 3.87 21.96 1.75
C PRO A 144 4.38 20.75 2.55
N GLN A 145 3.83 20.59 3.75
CA GLN A 145 4.04 19.41 4.57
C GLN A 145 3.20 18.26 4.04
N ILE A 146 3.71 17.03 4.14
CA ILE A 146 3.02 15.84 3.63
C ILE A 146 2.86 14.82 4.76
N ASN A 147 1.62 14.60 5.21
CA ASN A 147 1.30 13.55 6.16
C ASN A 147 1.09 12.22 5.42
N LEU A 148 2.20 11.58 5.03
CA LEU A 148 2.19 10.39 4.18
C LEU A 148 1.44 9.20 4.79
N PHE A 149 1.47 9.05 6.12
CA PHE A 149 1.01 7.83 6.78
C PHE A 149 -0.41 7.96 7.33
N TRP A 150 -0.75 9.13 7.86
CA TRP A 150 -2.03 9.35 8.54
C TRP A 150 -2.95 10.31 7.79
N GLY A 151 -2.44 11.00 6.77
CA GLY A 151 -3.22 11.97 6.00
C GLY A 151 -4.14 11.33 4.95
N GLY A 152 -3.98 10.04 4.68
CA GLY A 152 -4.82 9.28 3.76
C GLY A 152 -6.16 8.86 4.36
N ASN A 153 -7.03 8.34 3.51
CA ASN A 153 -8.33 7.83 3.93
C ASN A 153 -8.17 6.43 4.57
N THR A 154 -8.81 6.16 5.70
CA THR A 154 -8.70 4.88 6.40
C THR A 154 -9.62 3.81 5.79
N ILE A 155 -9.11 2.59 5.58
CA ILE A 155 -9.90 1.39 5.23
C ILE A 155 -10.12 0.51 6.46
N ILE A 156 -9.04 0.19 7.17
CA ILE A 156 -9.05 -0.62 8.40
C ILE A 156 -8.24 0.14 9.45
N ASP A 157 -8.80 0.30 10.64
CA ASP A 157 -8.15 0.84 11.83
C ASP A 157 -8.25 -0.18 12.96
N LYS A 158 -7.10 -0.58 13.50
CA LYS A 158 -6.95 -1.49 14.64
C LYS A 158 -5.97 -0.82 15.61
N ASP A 159 -6.52 -0.20 16.65
CA ASP A 159 -5.77 0.45 17.73
C ASP A 159 -4.77 1.52 17.26
N GLY A 160 -5.13 2.29 16.22
CA GLY A 160 -4.28 3.35 15.67
C GLY A 160 -3.24 2.85 14.66
N PHE A 161 -3.31 1.58 14.27
CA PHE A 161 -2.55 0.98 13.19
C PHE A 161 -3.49 0.40 12.15
N GLY A 162 -3.08 0.32 10.90
CA GLY A 162 -3.92 -0.25 9.87
C GLY A 162 -3.60 0.20 8.46
N THR A 163 -4.60 0.06 7.60
CA THR A 163 -4.46 0.33 6.17
C THR A 163 -5.19 1.60 5.79
N HIS A 164 -4.43 2.56 5.28
CA HIS A 164 -4.91 3.78 4.66
C HIS A 164 -4.75 3.68 3.14
N TYR A 165 -5.41 4.58 2.40
CA TYR A 165 -5.23 4.70 0.98
C TYR A 165 -5.17 6.15 0.51
N LEU A 166 -4.58 6.30 -0.67
CA LEU A 166 -4.64 7.50 -1.49
C LEU A 166 -5.16 7.11 -2.88
N GLU A 167 -6.13 7.86 -3.39
CA GLU A 167 -6.56 7.74 -4.78
C GLU A 167 -5.48 8.20 -5.75
N ALA A 168 -5.56 7.78 -7.02
CA ALA A 168 -4.59 8.16 -8.05
C ALA A 168 -4.48 9.69 -8.27
N THR A 169 -5.51 10.48 -7.94
CA THR A 169 -5.44 11.94 -7.91
C THR A 169 -4.57 12.44 -6.75
N GLU A 170 -4.82 11.95 -5.53
CA GLU A 170 -4.08 12.30 -4.32
C GLU A 170 -2.60 11.87 -4.43
N VAL A 171 -2.34 10.68 -4.99
CA VAL A 171 -0.97 10.20 -5.28
C VAL A 171 -0.21 11.16 -6.20
N ARG A 172 -0.87 11.70 -7.24
CA ARG A 172 -0.26 12.67 -8.15
C ARG A 172 0.05 14.00 -7.44
N GLU A 173 -0.86 14.49 -6.60
CA GLU A 173 -0.63 15.70 -5.81
C GLU A 173 0.55 15.52 -4.83
N VAL A 174 0.58 14.39 -4.12
CA VAL A 174 1.69 14.05 -3.22
C VAL A 174 3.01 13.93 -3.98
N ALA A 175 3.02 13.26 -5.14
CA ALA A 175 4.22 13.15 -5.98
C ALA A 175 4.71 14.52 -6.46
N GLU A 176 3.80 15.43 -6.82
CA GLU A 176 4.16 16.79 -7.21
C GLU A 176 4.81 17.57 -6.06
N VAL A 177 4.25 17.50 -4.85
CA VAL A 177 4.83 18.16 -3.68
C VAL A 177 6.17 17.53 -3.30
N LEU A 178 6.25 16.21 -3.24
CA LEU A 178 7.49 15.46 -2.97
C LEU A 178 8.61 15.85 -3.94
N SER A 179 8.29 16.08 -5.22
CA SER A 179 9.27 16.48 -6.23
C SER A 179 9.93 17.83 -5.94
N LYS A 180 9.25 18.72 -5.22
CA LYS A 180 9.72 20.06 -4.88
C LYS A 180 10.63 20.07 -3.65
N ILE A 181 10.52 19.07 -2.77
CA ILE A 181 11.37 18.95 -1.57
C ILE A 181 12.82 18.68 -1.99
N SER A 182 13.70 19.63 -1.68
CA SER A 182 15.14 19.55 -1.96
C SER A 182 15.90 18.74 -0.91
N GLN A 183 17.13 18.34 -1.26
CA GLN A 183 18.06 17.74 -0.30
C GLN A 183 18.36 18.69 0.88
N GLN A 184 18.47 20.00 0.59
CA GLN A 184 18.73 21.00 1.63
C GLN A 184 17.59 21.06 2.65
N GLU A 185 16.34 20.93 2.23
CA GLU A 185 15.20 20.94 3.15
C GLU A 185 15.13 19.67 3.99
N ILE A 186 15.39 18.51 3.39
CA ILE A 186 15.52 17.24 4.14
C ILE A 186 16.64 17.38 5.19
N ARG A 187 17.78 17.97 4.80
CA ARG A 187 18.91 18.22 5.70
C ARG A 187 18.52 19.14 6.85
N GLN A 188 17.86 20.26 6.57
CA GLN A 188 17.45 21.22 7.59
C GLN A 188 16.47 20.59 8.60
N ARG A 189 15.49 19.81 8.14
CA ARG A 189 14.55 19.10 9.02
C ARG A 189 15.24 18.03 9.87
N PHE A 190 16.23 17.34 9.30
CA PHE A 190 17.05 16.39 10.05
C PHE A 190 17.90 17.09 11.13
N GLU A 191 18.56 18.20 10.80
CA GLU A 191 19.36 18.99 11.75
C GLU A 191 18.50 19.56 12.87
N GLN A 192 17.28 20.01 12.56
CA GLN A 192 16.29 20.40 13.56
C GLN A 192 16.01 19.23 14.53
N GLY A 193 15.78 18.03 14.00
CA GLY A 193 15.56 16.83 14.80
C GLY A 193 16.77 16.43 15.66
N LEU A 194 18.01 16.65 15.22
CA LEU A 194 19.20 16.47 16.07
C LEU A 194 19.20 17.37 17.30
N ILE A 195 18.66 18.59 17.16
CA ILE A 195 18.59 19.59 18.23
C ILE A 195 17.41 19.30 19.16
N THR A 196 16.22 19.10 18.60
CA THR A 196 14.98 18.98 19.39
C THR A 196 14.76 17.57 19.92
N GLN A 197 15.39 16.56 19.32
CA GLN A 197 15.27 15.15 19.66
C GLN A 197 13.82 14.72 19.92
N PRO A 198 12.91 14.92 18.94
CA PRO A 198 11.54 14.44 19.09
C PRO A 198 11.57 12.93 19.34
N ASP A 199 10.60 12.44 20.12
CA ASP A 199 10.42 11.01 20.36
C ASP A 199 9.89 10.37 19.07
N ILE A 200 10.76 9.63 18.39
CA ILE A 200 10.47 8.99 17.10
C ILE A 200 10.67 7.49 17.27
N TYR A 201 9.67 6.73 16.85
CA TYR A 201 9.59 5.28 16.99
C TYR A 201 10.85 4.58 16.47
N HIS A 202 11.59 3.95 17.39
CA HIS A 202 12.83 3.21 17.10
C HIS A 202 13.91 3.99 16.31
N PHE A 203 13.92 5.32 16.39
CA PHE A 203 14.95 6.13 15.76
C PHE A 203 15.89 6.76 16.81
N SER A 204 17.14 6.96 16.44
CA SER A 204 18.13 7.66 17.28
C SER A 204 18.72 8.80 16.48
N TRP A 205 18.58 10.02 16.99
CA TRP A 205 19.12 11.22 16.37
C TRP A 205 20.65 11.25 16.45
N ARG A 206 21.32 10.93 15.33
CA ARG A 206 22.78 10.94 15.19
C ARG A 206 23.16 11.31 13.76
N GLU A 207 24.16 12.15 13.59
CA GLU A 207 24.62 12.62 12.26
C GLU A 207 24.87 11.47 11.26
N GLN A 208 25.44 10.37 11.74
CA GLN A 208 25.71 9.16 10.94
C GLN A 208 24.46 8.52 10.30
N ASN A 209 23.25 8.84 10.78
CA ASN A 209 21.99 8.30 10.24
C ASN A 209 21.43 9.14 9.09
N TYR A 210 22.02 10.31 8.79
CA TYR A 210 21.51 11.21 7.75
C TYR A 210 21.51 10.56 6.36
N GLU A 211 22.61 9.91 5.97
CA GLU A 211 22.73 9.34 4.62
C GLU A 211 21.65 8.29 4.36
N TRP A 212 21.48 7.35 5.30
CA TRP A 212 20.44 6.34 5.24
C TRP A 212 19.03 6.95 5.15
N LEU A 213 18.74 7.98 5.96
CA LEU A 213 17.45 8.65 5.94
C LEU A 213 17.21 9.37 4.61
N PHE A 214 18.24 10.01 4.07
CA PHE A 214 18.17 10.68 2.78
C PHE A 214 17.88 9.68 1.65
N GLU A 215 18.56 8.54 1.60
CA GLU A 215 18.26 7.45 0.65
C GLU A 215 16.81 6.94 0.77
N MET A 216 16.30 6.83 2.01
CA MET A 216 14.90 6.47 2.25
C MET A 216 13.93 7.54 1.72
N CYS A 217 14.22 8.83 1.93
CA CYS A 217 13.42 9.92 1.36
C CYS A 217 13.43 9.87 -0.17
N ILE A 218 14.58 9.62 -0.80
CA ILE A 218 14.66 9.45 -2.25
C ILE A 218 13.80 8.27 -2.72
N SER A 219 13.90 7.12 -2.05
CA SER A 219 13.09 5.94 -2.38
C SER A 219 11.58 6.22 -2.32
N VAL A 220 11.11 6.95 -1.30
CA VAL A 220 9.71 7.37 -1.20
C VAL A 220 9.32 8.32 -2.34
N LYS A 221 10.16 9.32 -2.65
CA LYS A 221 9.92 10.26 -3.75
C LYS A 221 9.78 9.53 -5.10
N GLU A 222 10.71 8.62 -5.38
CA GLU A 222 10.70 7.82 -6.62
C GLU A 222 9.48 6.91 -6.69
N PHE A 223 9.11 6.29 -5.56
CA PHE A 223 7.96 5.39 -5.51
C PHE A 223 6.62 6.10 -5.77
N TYR A 224 6.43 7.30 -5.21
CA TYR A 224 5.26 8.13 -5.51
C TYR A 224 5.26 8.65 -6.95
N ALA A 225 6.42 9.05 -7.48
CA ALA A 225 6.54 9.49 -8.86
C ALA A 225 6.19 8.36 -9.86
N ASP A 226 6.68 7.14 -9.61
CA ASP A 226 6.35 5.94 -10.40
C ASP A 226 4.83 5.67 -10.36
N ALA A 227 4.24 5.62 -9.16
CA ALA A 227 2.81 5.41 -8.97
C ALA A 227 1.96 6.47 -9.70
N ALA A 228 2.32 7.74 -9.55
CA ALA A 228 1.66 8.87 -10.20
C ALA A 228 1.72 8.77 -11.73
N SER A 229 2.87 8.36 -12.28
CA SER A 229 3.05 8.22 -13.74
C SER A 229 2.21 7.10 -14.36
N GLN A 230 1.91 6.06 -13.57
CA GLN A 230 1.10 4.92 -13.99
C GLN A 230 -0.39 5.12 -13.72
N GLY A 231 -0.78 6.20 -13.01
CA GLY A 231 -2.16 6.40 -12.57
C GLY A 231 -2.58 5.40 -11.48
N ASN A 232 -1.62 4.88 -10.72
CA ASN A 232 -1.87 3.96 -9.62
C ASN A 232 -2.34 4.73 -8.37
N ALA A 233 -3.20 4.08 -7.61
CA ALA A 233 -3.52 4.46 -6.24
C ALA A 233 -2.47 3.87 -5.28
N MET A 234 -2.55 4.23 -4.00
CA MET A 234 -1.62 3.77 -2.97
C MET A 234 -2.38 3.14 -1.80
N LEU A 235 -1.90 2.00 -1.31
CA LEU A 235 -2.18 1.52 0.04
C LEU A 235 -0.99 1.84 0.94
N ILE A 236 -1.28 2.31 2.15
CA ILE A 236 -0.30 2.59 3.19
C ILE A 236 -0.66 1.69 4.36
N ASN A 237 0.25 0.79 4.73
CA ASN A 237 0.04 -0.13 5.84
C ASN A 237 1.02 0.18 6.96
N ILE A 238 0.51 0.30 8.18
CA ILE A 238 1.30 0.33 9.40
C ILE A 238 0.82 -0.83 10.29
N ASP A 239 1.69 -1.78 10.64
CA ASP A 239 1.36 -3.03 11.34
C ASP A 239 2.42 -3.55 12.31
#